data_AF-A0AAX3EKU0-F1
#
_entry.id   AF-A0AAX3EKU0-F1
#
_cell.length_a   1.000
_cell.length_b   1.000
_cell.length_c   1.000
_cell.angle_alpha   90.00
_cell.angle_beta   90.00
_cell.angle_gamma   90.00
#
_symmetry.space_group_name_H-M   'P 1'
#
loop_
_entity.id
_entity.type
_entity.pdbx_description
1 polymer ?
#
loop_
_entity_poly.entity_id
_entity_poly.type
_entity_poly.pdbx_seq_one_letter_code
_entity_poly.pdbx_strand_id
1 'polypeptide(L)'
;MIVVTRLNGTRFAVNPDILERIHESPDTHLVTLDGAAYVVRESLVEVVELIAEYRATVLRRAQDLPRVTGYPLSLVPPPKADEADESDEAEEPEHPNHPRNGR
;
A
#
# COMPACT_ATOMS: atom_id res chain seq x y z
N MET A 1 -10.90 3.96 2.55
CA MET A 1 -11.00 5.39 2.93
C MET A 1 -11.09 5.48 4.44
N ILE A 2 -10.29 6.36 5.06
CA ILE A 2 -10.41 6.73 6.46
C ILE A 2 -11.15 8.07 6.56
N VAL A 3 -11.94 8.27 7.61
CA VAL A 3 -12.65 9.53 7.85
C VAL A 3 -11.91 10.30 8.93
N VAL A 4 -11.60 11.55 8.64
CA VAL A 4 -10.86 12.46 9.52
C VAL A 4 -11.58 13.81 9.59
N THR A 5 -11.22 14.63 10.56
CA THR A 5 -11.93 15.85 10.90
C THR A 5 -11.01 17.04 10.75
N ARG A 6 -11.40 18.02 9.92
CA ARG A 6 -10.68 19.30 9.84
C ARG A 6 -10.78 20.06 11.15
N LEU A 7 -9.88 21.02 11.37
CA LEU A 7 -9.91 21.87 12.57
C LEU A 7 -11.23 22.65 12.71
N ASN A 8 -11.91 22.98 11.61
CA ASN A 8 -13.24 23.62 11.62
C ASN A 8 -14.41 22.67 11.96
N GLY A 9 -14.15 21.38 12.22
CA GLY A 9 -15.16 20.38 12.56
C GLY A 9 -15.80 19.65 11.38
N THR A 10 -15.54 20.08 10.14
CA THR A 10 -16.02 19.37 8.95
C THR A 10 -15.27 18.05 8.78
N ARG A 11 -16.02 16.97 8.54
CA ARG A 11 -15.44 15.65 8.27
C ARG A 11 -15.23 15.44 6.78
N PHE A 12 -14.17 14.72 6.44
CA PHE A 12 -13.91 14.28 5.07
C PHE A 12 -13.25 12.90 5.07
N ALA A 13 -13.37 12.21 3.95
CA ALA A 13 -12.73 10.91 3.75
C ALA A 13 -11.47 11.08 2.89
N VAL A 14 -10.38 10.42 3.27
CA VAL A 14 -9.13 10.38 2.51
C VAL A 14 -8.72 8.93 2.23
N ASN A 15 -8.09 8.72 1.08
CA ASN A 15 -7.48 7.43 0.78
C ASN A 15 -6.14 7.34 1.56
N PRO A 16 -5.98 6.41 2.51
CA PRO A 16 -4.74 6.33 3.26
C PRO A 16 -3.55 5.87 2.42
N ASP A 17 -3.78 5.22 1.28
CA ASP A 17 -2.70 4.69 0.43
C ASP A 17 -2.04 5.75 -0.46
N ILE A 18 -2.60 6.96 -0.53
CA ILE A 18 -1.97 8.12 -1.21
C ILE A 18 -1.28 9.06 -0.23
N LEU A 19 -1.34 8.78 1.07
CA LEU A 19 -0.62 9.57 2.07
C LEU A 19 0.87 9.28 1.93
N GLU A 20 1.63 10.34 1.66
CA GLU A 20 3.08 10.28 1.56
C GLU A 20 3.71 10.36 2.95
N ARG A 21 3.25 11.29 3.79
CA ARG A 21 3.76 11.50 5.15
C ARG A 21 2.71 12.09 6.07
N ILE A 22 2.85 11.80 7.35
CA ILE A 22 2.08 12.39 8.45
C ILE A 22 3.08 13.05 9.40
N HIS A 23 2.85 14.30 9.78
CA HIS A 23 3.67 15.01 10.77
C HIS A 23 2.78 15.83 11.69
N GLU A 24 3.22 16.04 12.93
CA GLU A 24 2.45 16.72 13.97
C GLU A 24 3.27 17.86 14.56
N SER A 25 2.79 19.10 14.42
CA SER A 25 3.41 20.31 15.00
C SER A 25 2.56 21.58 14.81
N PRO A 26 1.83 22.10 15.82
CA PRO A 26 1.22 21.39 16.95
C PRO A 26 0.00 20.55 16.52
N ASP A 27 -0.51 20.81 15.31
CA ASP A 27 -1.62 20.08 14.69
C ASP A 27 -1.07 18.98 13.77
N THR A 28 -1.91 18.01 13.42
CA THR A 28 -1.54 16.91 12.52
C THR A 28 -1.77 17.29 11.06
N HIS A 29 -0.73 17.14 10.25
CA HIS A 29 -0.72 17.37 8.81
C HIS A 29 -0.61 16.06 8.04
N LEU A 30 -1.59 15.82 7.17
CA LEU A 30 -1.60 14.72 6.21
C LEU A 30 -1.12 15.25 4.87
N VAL A 31 0.02 14.75 4.38
CA VAL A 31 0.55 15.13 3.07
C VAL A 31 0.38 13.97 2.10
N THR A 32 -0.19 14.23 0.94
CA THR A 32 -0.43 13.25 -0.12
C THR A 32 0.67 13.29 -1.18
N LEU A 33 0.78 12.21 -1.97
CA LEU A 33 1.78 12.05 -3.02
C LEU A 33 1.71 13.10 -4.15
N ASP A 34 0.57 13.78 -4.30
CA ASP A 34 0.39 14.92 -5.22
C ASP A 34 0.79 16.28 -4.62
N GLY A 35 1.28 16.28 -3.38
CA GLY A 35 1.69 17.47 -2.64
C GLY A 35 0.57 18.20 -1.92
N ALA A 36 -0.69 17.74 -1.98
CA ALA A 36 -1.75 18.33 -1.18
C ALA A 36 -1.53 18.08 0.32
N ALA A 37 -1.95 19.02 1.16
CA ALA A 37 -1.81 18.94 2.60
C ALA A 37 -3.14 19.24 3.31
N TYR A 38 -3.50 18.40 4.29
CA TYR A 38 -4.70 18.55 5.09
C TYR A 38 -4.34 18.62 6.58
N VAL A 39 -4.89 19.61 7.27
CA VAL A 39 -4.76 19.72 8.74
C VAL A 39 -5.99 19.09 9.39
N VAL A 40 -5.75 18.17 10.31
CA VAL A 40 -6.78 17.37 10.95
C VAL A 40 -6.70 17.44 12.47
N ARG A 41 -7.80 17.11 13.15
CA ARG A 41 -7.90 17.12 14.61
C ARG A 41 -7.33 15.86 15.23
N GLU A 42 -7.35 14.76 14.49
CA GLU A 42 -6.80 13.49 14.90
C GLU A 42 -5.28 13.62 15.06
N SER A 43 -4.73 13.12 16.16
CA SER A 43 -3.29 13.01 16.41
C SER A 43 -2.61 12.09 15.40
N LEU A 44 -1.28 12.16 15.31
CA LEU A 44 -0.52 11.24 14.45
C LEU A 44 -0.84 9.76 14.76
N VAL A 45 -0.95 9.43 16.06
CA VAL A 45 -1.25 8.06 16.51
C VAL A 45 -2.63 7.62 16.07
N GLU A 46 -3.66 8.45 16.28
CA GLU A 46 -5.03 8.14 15.85
C GLU A 46 -5.11 7.92 14.34
N VAL A 47 -4.42 8.73 13.54
CA VAL A 47 -4.39 8.56 12.09
C VAL A 47 -3.73 7.23 11.72
N VAL A 48 -2.61 6.86 12.36
CA VAL A 48 -1.95 5.57 12.11
C VAL A 48 -2.87 4.40 12.44
N GLU A 49 -3.60 4.47 13.56
CA GLU A 49 -4.57 3.44 13.94
C GLU A 49 -5.73 3.34 12.94
N LEU A 50 -6.27 4.48 12.48
CA LEU A 50 -7.30 4.50 11.44
C LEU A 50 -6.83 3.82 10.14
N ILE A 51 -5.56 4.02 9.76
CA ILE A 51 -4.96 3.39 8.58
C ILE A 51 -4.83 1.88 8.79
N ALA A 52 -4.33 1.45 9.94
CA ALA A 52 -4.16 0.04 10.28
C ALA A 52 -5.51 -0.69 10.28
N GLU A 53 -6.52 -0.11 10.92
CA GLU A 53 -7.88 -0.66 11.00
C GLU A 53 -8.54 -0.74 9.61
N TYR A 54 -8.35 0.28 8.77
CA TYR A 54 -8.81 0.25 7.39
C TYR A 54 -8.21 -0.93 6.62
N ARG A 55 -6.89 -1.13 6.69
CA ARG A 55 -6.20 -2.23 5.99
C ARG A 55 -6.63 -3.60 6.52
N ALA A 56 -6.74 -3.74 7.83
CA ALA A 56 -7.22 -4.96 8.48
C ALA A 56 -8.66 -5.29 8.05
N THR A 57 -9.54 -4.28 8.01
CA THR A 57 -10.92 -4.44 7.54
C THR A 57 -10.98 -4.89 6.08
N VAL A 58 -10.15 -4.33 5.20
CA VAL A 58 -10.08 -4.74 3.79
C VAL A 58 -9.68 -6.21 3.68
N LEU A 59 -8.61 -6.63 4.38
CA LEU A 59 -8.13 -8.01 4.37
C LEU A 59 -9.16 -8.99 4.91
N ARG A 60 -9.80 -8.66 6.05
CA ARG A 60 -10.84 -9.49 6.65
C ARG A 60 -12.00 -9.70 5.68
N ARG A 61 -12.49 -8.62 5.07
CA ARG A 61 -13.59 -8.71 4.09
C ARG A 61 -13.22 -9.53 2.87
N ALA A 62 -11.97 -9.46 2.42
CA ALA A 62 -11.49 -10.28 1.30
C ALA A 62 -11.47 -11.78 1.65
N GLN A 63 -11.15 -12.14 2.90
CA GLN A 63 -11.18 -13.54 3.37
C GLN A 63 -12.61 -14.08 3.49
N ASP A 64 -13.57 -13.21 3.85
CA ASP A 64 -14.99 -13.55 3.98
C ASP A 64 -15.69 -13.74 2.62
N LEU A 65 -15.05 -13.35 1.50
CA LEU A 65 -15.66 -13.49 0.17
C LEU A 65 -15.81 -14.97 -0.20
N PRO A 66 -16.99 -15.39 -0.72
CA PRO A 66 -17.17 -16.73 -1.25
C PRO A 66 -16.11 -17.01 -2.31
N ARG A 67 -15.47 -18.17 -2.25
CA ARG A 67 -14.54 -18.60 -3.30
C ARG A 67 -15.30 -18.71 -4.62
N VAL A 68 -15.13 -17.72 -5.50
CA VAL A 68 -15.59 -17.83 -6.88
C VAL A 68 -14.69 -18.86 -7.56
N THR A 69 -15.32 -19.91 -8.10
CA THR A 69 -14.61 -20.96 -8.83
C THR A 69 -13.94 -20.36 -10.07
N GLY A 70 -12.61 -20.45 -10.16
CA GLY A 70 -11.83 -20.03 -11.32
C GLY A 70 -10.52 -19.34 -10.95
N TYR A 71 -10.55 -18.36 -10.04
CA TYR A 71 -9.36 -17.62 -9.57
C TYR A 71 -9.60 -17.07 -8.15
N PRO A 72 -9.31 -17.84 -7.08
CA PRO A 72 -9.44 -17.33 -5.72
C PRO A 72 -8.41 -16.24 -5.46
N LEU A 73 -8.83 -15.11 -4.91
CA LEU A 73 -7.90 -14.17 -4.28
C LEU A 73 -7.27 -14.88 -3.08
N SER A 74 -5.95 -15.02 -3.11
CA SER A 74 -5.17 -15.59 -2.01
C SER A 74 -4.16 -14.56 -1.52
N LEU A 75 -3.86 -14.59 -0.23
CA LEU A 75 -2.63 -13.98 0.26
C LEU A 75 -1.46 -14.72 -0.39
N VAL A 76 -0.48 -13.96 -0.89
CA VAL A 76 0.80 -14.52 -1.33
C VAL A 76 1.49 -15.07 -0.07
N PRO A 77 1.76 -16.39 0.00
CA PRO A 77 2.51 -16.95 1.11
C PRO A 77 3.88 -16.26 1.18
N PRO A 78 4.43 -16.02 2.39
CA PRO A 78 5.84 -15.63 2.46
C PRO A 78 6.68 -16.69 1.72
N PRO A 79 7.74 -16.29 1.00
CA PRO A 79 8.65 -17.25 0.39
C PRO A 79 9.12 -18.22 1.48
N LYS A 80 9.02 -19.53 1.20
CA LYS A 80 9.50 -20.54 2.13
C LYS A 80 10.98 -20.26 2.38
N ALA A 81 11.38 -20.18 3.65
CA ALA A 81 12.75 -19.87 4.04
C ALA A 81 13.75 -21.03 3.77
N ASP A 82 13.32 -22.12 3.13
CA ASP A 82 14.09 -23.36 2.98
C ASP A 82 14.08 -23.90 1.53
N GLU A 83 14.34 -23.03 0.54
CA GLU A 83 14.80 -23.46 -0.79
C GLU A 83 15.96 -22.55 -1.21
N ALA A 84 17.03 -22.55 -0.41
CA ALA A 84 18.37 -22.27 -0.91
C ALA A 84 18.97 -23.63 -1.34
N ASP A 85 19.47 -23.70 -2.57
CA ASP A 85 19.98 -24.87 -3.31
C ASP A 85 18.90 -25.91 -3.68
N GLU A 86 18.69 -26.31 -4.94
CA GLU A 86 19.60 -26.51 -6.08
C GLU A 86 18.77 -26.45 -7.39
N SER A 87 19.42 -26.00 -8.47
CA SER A 87 19.01 -26.08 -9.89
C SER A 87 17.80 -25.27 -10.36
N ASP A 88 18.07 -24.08 -10.93
CA ASP A 88 17.38 -23.66 -12.14
C ASP A 88 18.45 -23.04 -13.06
N GLU A 89 18.93 -23.83 -14.02
CA GLU A 89 19.64 -23.30 -15.18
C GLU A 89 18.68 -22.32 -15.86
N ALA A 90 18.93 -21.02 -15.67
CA ALA A 90 18.20 -20.00 -16.39
C ALA A 90 18.49 -20.15 -17.88
N GLU A 91 17.54 -20.71 -18.63
CA GLU A 91 17.43 -20.42 -20.07
C GLU A 91 17.18 -18.91 -20.19
N GLU A 92 18.25 -18.17 -20.49
CA GLU A 92 18.18 -16.78 -20.93
C GLU A 92 17.25 -16.70 -22.15
N PRO A 93 16.17 -15.89 -22.13
CA PRO A 93 15.47 -15.58 -23.36
C PRO A 93 16.43 -14.78 -24.25
N GLU A 94 16.81 -15.34 -25.40
CA GLU A 94 17.63 -14.67 -26.41
C GLU A 94 17.00 -13.32 -26.78
N HIS A 95 17.52 -12.24 -26.20
CA HIS A 95 17.23 -10.89 -26.65
C HIS A 95 17.99 -10.64 -27.95
N PRO A 96 17.32 -10.25 -29.06
CA PRO A 96 18.01 -9.90 -30.29
C PRO A 96 18.96 -8.71 -30.05
N ASN A 97 20.26 -8.99 -30.08
CA ASN A 97 21.33 -7.99 -29.94
C ASN A 97 21.15 -6.87 -30.98
N HIS A 98 20.90 -5.64 -30.53
CA HIS A 98 21.03 -4.46 -31.35
C HIS A 98 22.52 -4.08 -31.43
N PRO A 99 23.17 -4.09 -32.60
CA PRO A 99 24.58 -3.77 -32.68
C PRO A 99 24.80 -2.27 -32.40
N ARG A 100 25.48 -1.98 -31.28
CA ARG A 100 26.17 -0.70 -31.07
C ARG A 100 27.29 -0.57 -32.11
N ASN A 101 27.06 0.21 -33.16
CA ASN A 101 28.13 0.65 -34.05
C ASN A 101 28.74 1.93 -33.47
N GLY A 102 29.96 1.81 -32.95
CA GLY A 102 30.80 2.95 -32.62
C GLY A 102 31.48 3.51 -33.87
N ARG A 103 31.40 4.83 -34.04
CA ARG A 103 32.44 5.70 -34.57
C ARG A 103 32.37 7.02 -33.82
#